data_AF-Q93AJ4-F1
#
_entry.id   AF-Q93AJ4-F1
#
_cell.length_a   1.000
_cell.length_b   1.000
_cell.length_c   1.000
_cell.angle_alpha   90.00
_cell.angle_beta   90.00
_cell.angle_gamma   90.00
#
_symmetry.space_group_name_H-M   'P 1'
#
loop_
_entity.id
_entity.type
_entity.pdbx_description
1 polymer ?
#
loop_
_entity_poly.entity_id
_entity_poly.type
_entity_poly.pdbx_seq_one_letter_code
_entity_poly.pdbx_strand_id
1 'polypeptide(L)'
;MSIPSSTIKILLEDSEIRQEVLEDAQRFSDLLLLMISTYYTPRERGHEFVSAFENRLSFNDRIELFRTLPFKPRPKAFECLKTVKAVQRVRNYIAHPNMIVGKKTLDGVQEIAFLFSDFPKSYREAVKKANRQIYKIGGLKETMRFHLRGNDA
;
A
#
# COMPACT_ATOMS: atom_id res chain seq x y z
N MET A 1 -12.32 11.04 -16.47
CA MET A 1 -11.10 11.36 -17.23
C MET A 1 -10.37 10.06 -17.49
N SER A 2 -10.09 9.75 -18.74
CA SER A 2 -9.27 8.60 -19.15
C SER A 2 -7.81 8.84 -18.77
N ILE A 3 -7.04 7.77 -18.56
CA ILE A 3 -5.60 7.90 -18.35
C ILE A 3 -4.96 8.29 -19.69
N PRO A 4 -4.03 9.26 -19.72
CA PRO A 4 -3.32 9.59 -20.95
C PRO A 4 -2.60 8.36 -21.51
N SER A 5 -2.73 8.09 -22.81
CA SER A 5 -2.00 7.01 -23.50
C SER A 5 -0.47 7.10 -23.27
N SER A 6 0.04 8.33 -23.08
CA SER A 6 1.43 8.58 -22.70
C SER A 6 1.82 7.98 -21.34
N THR A 7 0.93 7.98 -20.34
CA THR A 7 1.19 7.38 -19.02
C THR A 7 1.37 5.87 -19.11
N ILE A 8 0.51 5.21 -19.89
CA ILE A 8 0.58 3.76 -20.10
C ILE A 8 1.87 3.41 -20.84
N LYS A 9 2.25 4.21 -21.84
CA LYS A 9 3.50 4.06 -22.57
C LYS A 9 4.73 4.18 -21.66
N ILE A 10 4.77 5.23 -20.82
CA ILE A 10 5.84 5.43 -19.83
C ILE A 10 5.98 4.20 -18.92
N LEU A 11 4.86 3.71 -18.37
CA LEU A 11 4.85 2.54 -17.49
C LEU A 11 5.28 1.24 -18.17
N LEU A 12 5.02 1.06 -19.46
CA LEU A 12 5.37 -0.16 -20.19
C LEU A 12 6.78 -0.14 -20.77
N GLU A 13 7.31 1.03 -21.12
CA GLU A 13 8.58 1.16 -21.82
C GLU A 13 9.74 1.45 -20.86
N ASP A 14 9.53 2.26 -19.82
CA ASP A 14 10.60 2.66 -18.89
C ASP A 14 10.81 1.65 -17.76
N SER A 15 11.99 1.00 -17.75
CA SER A 15 12.34 0.00 -16.74
C SER A 15 12.57 0.57 -15.35
N GLU A 16 13.11 1.78 -15.24
CA GLU A 16 13.39 2.40 -13.94
C GLU A 16 12.07 2.74 -13.24
N ILE A 17 11.12 3.28 -14.00
CA ILE A 17 9.79 3.60 -13.48
C ILE A 17 9.04 2.33 -13.08
N ARG A 18 9.11 1.26 -13.90
CA ARG A 18 8.52 -0.03 -13.52
C ARG A 18 9.10 -0.52 -12.20
N GLN A 19 10.42 -0.52 -12.07
CA GLN A 19 11.09 -0.96 -10.87
C GLN A 19 10.68 -0.12 -9.65
N GLU A 20 10.65 1.21 -9.77
CA GLU A 20 10.21 2.11 -8.70
C GLU A 20 8.79 1.75 -8.21
N VAL A 21 7.85 1.53 -9.12
CA VAL A 21 6.48 1.13 -8.76
C VAL A 21 6.42 -0.25 -8.10
N LEU A 22 7.20 -1.23 -8.58
CA LEU A 22 7.24 -2.57 -8.02
C LEU A 22 7.81 -2.55 -6.58
N GLU A 23 8.89 -1.80 -6.36
CA GLU A 23 9.51 -1.64 -5.04
C GLU A 23 8.57 -0.92 -4.06
N ASP A 24 7.89 0.14 -4.50
CA ASP A 24 6.91 0.84 -3.67
C ASP A 24 5.70 -0.03 -3.32
N ALA A 25 5.22 -0.84 -4.28
CA ALA A 25 4.15 -1.79 -4.04
C ALA A 25 4.54 -2.85 -3.00
N GLN A 26 5.74 -3.41 -3.12
CA GLN A 26 6.28 -4.36 -2.16
C GLN A 26 6.41 -3.71 -0.77
N ARG A 27 7.00 -2.52 -0.70
CA ARG A 27 7.14 -1.76 0.56
C ARG A 27 5.79 -1.51 1.22
N PHE A 28 4.76 -1.09 0.49
CA PHE A 28 3.44 -0.92 1.06
C PHE A 28 2.85 -2.23 1.57
N SER A 29 3.00 -3.32 0.81
CA SER A 29 2.54 -4.64 1.23
C SER A 29 3.17 -5.04 2.57
N ASP A 30 4.48 -4.81 2.72
CA ASP A 30 5.20 -5.20 3.93
C ASP A 30 4.92 -4.28 5.11
N LEU A 31 4.81 -2.97 4.87
CA LEU A 31 4.39 -2.02 5.90
C LEU A 31 3.00 -2.34 6.43
N LEU A 32 2.04 -2.68 5.56
CA LEU A 32 0.71 -3.06 6.02
C LEU A 32 0.74 -4.34 6.86
N LEU A 33 1.51 -5.35 6.45
CA LEU A 33 1.68 -6.58 7.22
C LEU A 33 2.29 -6.29 8.60
N LEU A 34 3.32 -5.43 8.63
CA LEU A 34 3.95 -5.00 9.88
C LEU A 34 2.93 -4.31 10.79
N MET A 35 2.12 -3.38 10.27
CA MET A 35 1.10 -2.69 11.09
C MET A 35 0.01 -3.63 11.60
N ILE A 36 -0.41 -4.59 10.79
CA ILE A 36 -1.35 -5.64 11.21
C ILE A 36 -0.72 -6.46 12.34
N SER A 37 0.54 -6.88 12.19
CA SER A 37 1.27 -7.60 13.24
C SER A 37 1.34 -6.78 14.53
N THR A 38 1.74 -5.51 14.46
CA THR A 38 1.82 -4.63 15.63
C THR A 38 0.49 -4.53 16.36
N TYR A 39 -0.62 -4.49 15.63
CA TYR A 39 -1.96 -4.39 16.20
C TYR A 39 -2.46 -5.69 16.88
N TYR A 40 -2.21 -6.84 16.26
CA TYR A 40 -2.75 -8.14 16.71
C TYR A 40 -1.83 -8.89 17.67
N THR A 41 -0.54 -8.57 17.70
CA THR A 41 0.45 -9.35 18.44
C THR A 41 1.34 -8.47 19.33
N PRO A 42 1.77 -8.98 20.49
CA PRO A 42 2.82 -8.35 21.27
C PRO A 42 4.16 -8.43 20.55
N ARG A 43 5.10 -7.55 20.91
CA ARG A 43 6.36 -7.36 20.18
C ARG A 43 7.15 -8.65 20.05
N GLU A 44 7.15 -9.45 21.11
CA GLU A 44 7.90 -10.70 21.24
C GLU A 44 7.41 -11.78 20.28
N ARG A 45 6.15 -11.69 19.82
CA ARG A 45 5.53 -12.64 18.90
C ARG A 45 5.31 -12.08 17.49
N GLY A 46 5.78 -10.85 17.25
CA GLY A 46 5.56 -10.16 15.98
C GLY A 46 6.26 -10.87 14.82
N HIS A 47 7.48 -11.38 15.06
CA HIS A 47 8.24 -12.08 14.02
C HIS A 47 7.57 -13.38 13.59
N GLU A 48 7.10 -14.21 14.52
CA GLU A 48 6.39 -15.45 14.24
C GLU A 48 5.07 -15.18 13.54
N PHE A 49 4.37 -14.11 13.92
CA PHE A 49 3.16 -13.69 13.22
C PHE A 49 3.46 -13.30 11.78
N VAL A 50 4.43 -12.40 11.54
CA VAL A 50 4.81 -11.99 10.19
C VAL A 50 5.22 -13.21 9.37
N SER A 51 6.10 -14.06 9.87
CA SER A 51 6.54 -15.28 9.17
C SER A 51 5.38 -16.23 8.83
N ALA A 52 4.42 -16.39 9.74
CA ALA A 52 3.26 -17.26 9.50
C ALA A 52 2.30 -16.70 8.43
N PHE A 53 2.22 -15.38 8.28
CA PHE A 53 1.21 -14.73 7.42
C PHE A 53 1.76 -14.07 6.17
N GLU A 54 3.07 -13.82 6.06
CA GLU A 54 3.70 -13.11 4.94
C GLU A 54 3.35 -13.76 3.59
N ASN A 55 3.50 -15.07 3.48
CA ASN A 55 3.20 -15.80 2.24
C ASN A 55 1.72 -16.22 2.12
N ARG A 56 0.91 -16.00 3.16
CA ARG A 56 -0.50 -16.43 3.20
C ARG A 56 -1.48 -15.29 2.90
N LEU A 57 -1.07 -14.05 3.14
CA LEU A 57 -1.89 -12.87 2.89
C LEU A 57 -1.44 -12.20 1.60
N SER A 58 -2.33 -12.17 0.61
CA SER A 58 -2.10 -11.38 -0.60
C SER A 58 -2.06 -9.89 -0.27
N PHE A 59 -1.49 -9.08 -1.16
CA PHE A 59 -1.47 -7.63 -0.98
C PHE A 59 -2.89 -7.05 -0.80
N ASN A 60 -3.90 -7.61 -1.47
CA ASN A 60 -5.29 -7.18 -1.28
C ASN A 60 -5.82 -7.53 0.11
N ASP A 61 -5.51 -8.73 0.62
CA ASP A 61 -5.93 -9.14 1.96
C ASP A 61 -5.31 -8.25 3.04
N ARG A 62 -4.03 -7.89 2.88
CA ARG A 62 -3.34 -6.95 3.77
C ARG A 62 -4.01 -5.57 3.77
N ILE A 63 -4.41 -5.06 2.61
CA ILE A 63 -5.16 -3.79 2.51
C ILE A 63 -6.51 -3.88 3.22
N GLU A 64 -7.25 -4.96 3.01
CA GLU A 64 -8.59 -5.15 3.58
C GLU A 64 -8.54 -5.35 5.10
N LEU A 65 -7.63 -6.18 5.60
CA LEU A 65 -7.40 -6.35 7.04
C LEU A 65 -7.03 -5.03 7.71
N PHE A 66 -6.08 -4.29 7.13
CA PHE A 66 -5.70 -2.98 7.64
C PHE A 66 -6.89 -2.01 7.67
N ARG A 67 -7.72 -2.00 6.61
CA ARG A 67 -8.93 -1.17 6.53
C ARG A 67 -9.97 -1.51 7.61
N THR A 68 -10.04 -2.76 8.04
CA THR A 68 -11.00 -3.22 9.06
C THR A 68 -10.55 -3.03 10.51
N LEU A 69 -9.32 -2.56 10.74
CA LEU A 69 -8.84 -2.31 12.09
C LEU A 69 -9.76 -1.31 12.84
N PRO A 70 -10.26 -1.66 14.04
CA PRO A 70 -11.35 -0.93 14.69
C PRO A 70 -10.86 0.31 15.47
N PHE A 71 -10.21 1.25 14.79
CA PHE A 71 -9.81 2.54 15.38
C PHE A 71 -11.02 3.48 15.56
N LYS A 72 -11.21 4.01 16.77
CA LYS A 72 -12.28 4.97 17.08
C LYS A 72 -11.71 6.20 17.81
N PRO A 73 -11.80 7.41 17.22
CA PRO A 73 -12.29 7.73 15.88
C PRO A 73 -11.34 7.22 14.78
N ARG A 74 -11.85 7.03 13.55
CA ARG A 74 -11.02 6.58 12.42
C ARG A 74 -10.03 7.69 12.02
N PRO A 75 -8.71 7.46 12.10
CA PRO A 75 -7.72 8.48 11.76
C PRO A 75 -7.78 8.90 10.28
N LYS A 76 -7.64 10.21 9.99
CA LYS A 76 -7.48 10.71 8.61
C LYS A 76 -6.31 10.06 7.86
N ALA A 77 -5.33 9.54 8.59
CA ALA A 77 -4.20 8.81 8.02
C ALA A 77 -4.63 7.59 7.19
N PHE A 78 -5.83 7.04 7.38
CA PHE A 78 -6.37 5.96 6.54
C PHE A 78 -6.63 6.35 5.08
N GLU A 79 -6.58 7.65 4.74
CA GLU A 79 -6.59 8.11 3.35
C GLU A 79 -5.44 7.55 2.51
N CYS A 80 -4.34 7.09 3.15
CA CYS A 80 -3.22 6.44 2.48
C CYS A 80 -3.66 5.24 1.62
N LEU A 81 -4.75 4.56 2.01
CA LEU A 81 -5.25 3.38 1.31
C LEU A 81 -5.67 3.68 -0.14
N LYS A 82 -6.03 4.94 -0.46
CA LYS A 82 -6.30 5.33 -1.85
C LYS A 82 -5.04 5.19 -2.71
N THR A 83 -3.93 5.75 -2.24
CA THR A 83 -2.62 5.63 -2.90
C THR A 83 -2.15 4.19 -2.96
N VAL A 84 -2.25 3.45 -1.84
CA VAL A 84 -1.81 2.05 -1.78
C VAL A 84 -2.58 1.19 -2.79
N LYS A 85 -3.92 1.33 -2.87
CA LYS A 85 -4.74 0.61 -3.86
C LYS A 85 -4.40 1.00 -5.29
N ALA A 86 -4.11 2.27 -5.54
CA ALA A 86 -3.73 2.72 -6.87
C ALA A 86 -2.36 2.13 -7.29
N VAL A 87 -1.35 2.16 -6.41
CA VAL A 87 -0.03 1.54 -6.65
C VAL A 87 -0.14 0.03 -6.86
N GLN A 88 -0.96 -0.67 -6.05
CA GLN A 88 -1.25 -2.10 -6.24
C GLN A 88 -1.79 -2.40 -7.65
N ARG A 89 -2.73 -1.58 -8.14
CA ARG A 89 -3.32 -1.74 -9.48
C ARG A 89 -2.27 -1.55 -10.57
N VAL A 90 -1.42 -0.53 -10.44
CA VAL A 90 -0.33 -0.28 -11.40
C VAL A 90 0.68 -1.43 -11.39
N ARG A 91 1.07 -1.93 -10.21
CA ARG A 91 1.93 -3.12 -10.09
C ARG A 91 1.33 -4.35 -10.78
N ASN A 92 0.03 -4.59 -10.59
CA ASN A 92 -0.65 -5.72 -11.23
C ASN A 92 -0.70 -5.58 -12.75
N TYR A 93 -0.88 -4.35 -13.25
CA TYR A 93 -0.79 -4.04 -14.67
C TYR A 93 0.61 -4.32 -15.23
N ILE A 94 1.66 -3.84 -14.55
CA ILE A 94 3.07 -4.08 -14.93
C ILE A 94 3.40 -5.58 -14.94
N ALA A 95 2.95 -6.33 -13.94
CA ALA A 95 3.25 -7.75 -13.81
C ALA A 95 2.48 -8.65 -14.80
N HIS A 96 1.33 -8.19 -15.27
CA HIS A 96 0.45 -8.97 -16.15
C HIS A 96 -0.07 -8.14 -17.34
N PRO A 97 0.82 -7.63 -18.21
CA PRO A 97 0.44 -6.72 -19.30
C PRO A 97 -0.50 -7.39 -20.32
N ASN A 98 -0.38 -8.72 -20.50
CA ASN A 98 -1.13 -9.51 -21.49
C ASN A 98 -2.43 -10.14 -20.94
N MET A 99 -2.68 -10.08 -19.63
CA MET A 99 -3.92 -10.60 -19.01
C MET A 99 -5.07 -9.58 -19.05
N ILE A 100 -4.88 -8.48 -19.77
CA ILE A 100 -5.87 -7.42 -20.00
C ILE A 100 -6.72 -7.78 -21.22
N VAL A 101 -7.11 -9.04 -21.34
CA VAL A 101 -8.11 -9.48 -22.31
C VAL A 101 -9.47 -9.29 -21.64
N GLY A 102 -10.09 -8.14 -21.88
CA GLY A 102 -11.42 -7.79 -21.38
C GLY A 102 -11.44 -6.56 -20.47
N LYS A 103 -11.41 -5.35 -21.06
CA LYS A 103 -11.91 -4.06 -20.52
C LYS A 103 -11.51 -3.60 -19.09
N LYS A 104 -10.59 -4.24 -18.39
CA LYS A 104 -9.95 -3.70 -17.17
C LYS A 104 -8.55 -3.17 -17.49
N THR A 105 -8.46 -2.28 -18.47
CA THR A 105 -7.29 -1.43 -18.64
C THR A 105 -7.17 -0.51 -17.42
N LEU A 106 -6.03 0.16 -17.23
CA LEU A 106 -5.90 1.23 -16.23
C LEU A 106 -6.94 2.35 -16.51
N ASP A 107 -7.52 2.40 -17.72
CA ASP A 107 -8.54 3.37 -18.12
C ASP A 107 -9.72 3.42 -17.15
N GLY A 108 -10.00 4.62 -16.66
CA GLY A 108 -11.13 4.90 -15.77
C GLY A 108 -10.81 4.89 -14.28
N VAL A 109 -9.58 4.51 -13.87
CA VAL A 109 -9.15 4.68 -12.49
C VAL A 109 -8.63 6.09 -12.27
N GLN A 110 -9.52 7.00 -11.83
CA GLN A 110 -9.18 8.42 -11.60
C GLN A 110 -7.97 8.60 -10.69
N GLU A 111 -7.80 7.71 -9.70
CA GLU A 111 -6.67 7.77 -8.76
C GLU A 111 -5.33 7.51 -9.45
N ILE A 112 -5.30 6.68 -10.50
CA ILE A 112 -4.08 6.41 -11.26
C ILE A 112 -3.78 7.59 -12.19
N ALA A 113 -4.80 8.15 -12.85
CA ALA A 113 -4.61 9.36 -13.65
C ALA A 113 -3.98 10.51 -12.83
N PHE A 114 -4.40 10.69 -11.57
CA PHE A 114 -3.83 11.67 -10.66
C PHE A 114 -2.39 11.35 -10.25
N LEU A 115 -2.06 10.08 -9.98
CA LEU A 115 -0.69 9.69 -9.61
C LEU A 115 0.33 10.02 -10.71
N PHE A 116 -0.09 9.92 -11.97
CA PHE A 116 0.81 10.05 -13.12
C PHE A 116 0.58 11.32 -13.95
N SER A 117 -0.18 12.29 -13.44
CA SER A 117 -0.47 13.53 -14.18
C SER A 117 0.78 14.39 -14.45
N ASP A 118 1.73 14.39 -13.51
CA ASP A 118 3.01 15.09 -13.58
C ASP A 118 4.12 14.16 -13.07
N PHE A 119 4.20 12.96 -13.66
CA PHE A 119 5.18 11.95 -13.28
C PHE A 119 6.62 12.44 -13.55
N PRO A 120 7.61 12.21 -12.65
CA PRO A 120 7.57 11.41 -11.42
C PRO A 120 7.08 12.14 -10.16
N LYS A 121 6.87 13.45 -10.24
CA LYS A 121 6.65 14.29 -9.05
C LYS A 121 5.38 13.92 -8.29
N SER A 122 4.22 13.92 -8.95
CA SER A 122 2.93 13.61 -8.30
C SER A 122 2.92 12.22 -7.68
N TYR A 123 3.51 11.25 -8.37
CA TYR A 123 3.66 9.87 -7.89
C TYR A 123 4.48 9.81 -6.60
N ARG A 124 5.72 10.33 -6.64
CA ARG A 124 6.65 10.30 -5.49
C ARG A 124 6.09 11.04 -4.28
N GLU A 125 5.43 12.18 -4.49
CA GLU A 125 4.78 12.93 -3.42
C GLU A 125 3.64 12.13 -2.77
N ALA A 126 2.80 11.49 -3.58
CA ALA A 126 1.71 10.65 -3.09
C ALA A 126 2.21 9.43 -2.32
N VAL A 127 3.25 8.75 -2.82
CA VAL A 127 3.89 7.61 -2.13
C VAL A 127 4.51 8.06 -0.81
N LYS A 128 5.28 9.15 -0.81
CA LYS A 128 5.88 9.71 0.41
C LYS A 128 4.83 10.14 1.44
N LYS A 129 3.69 10.67 0.99
CA LYS A 129 2.56 11.02 1.87
C LYS A 129 1.92 9.77 2.47
N ALA A 130 1.65 8.75 1.65
CA ALA A 130 1.06 7.49 2.10
C ALA A 130 1.96 6.77 3.12
N ASN A 131 3.28 6.70 2.87
CA ASN A 131 4.23 6.15 3.83
C ASN A 131 4.17 6.86 5.19
N ARG A 132 4.22 8.19 5.19
CA ARG A 132 4.10 8.98 6.43
C ARG A 132 2.80 8.72 7.18
N GLN A 133 1.69 8.57 6.45
CA GLN A 133 0.39 8.27 7.04
C GLN A 133 0.34 6.85 7.64
N ILE A 134 0.93 5.84 6.98
CA ILE A 134 1.02 4.47 7.53
C ILE A 134 1.82 4.47 8.84
N TYR A 135 3.01 5.10 8.86
CA TYR A 135 3.79 5.21 10.09
C TYR A 135 3.05 5.96 11.20
N LYS A 136 2.28 7.00 10.85
CA LYS A 136 1.45 7.71 11.83
C LYS A 136 0.41 6.78 12.47
N ILE A 137 -0.18 5.85 11.71
CA ILE A 137 -1.09 4.82 12.25
C ILE A 137 -0.32 3.84 13.14
N GLY A 138 0.87 3.43 12.72
CA GLY A 138 1.77 2.58 13.52
C GLY A 138 2.10 3.14 14.89
N GLY A 139 2.32 4.45 14.98
CA GLY A 139 2.64 5.14 16.23
C GLY A 139 1.44 5.45 17.14
N LEU A 140 0.21 5.09 16.76
CA LEU A 140 -0.95 5.30 17.63
C LEU A 140 -0.88 4.36 18.84
N LYS A 141 -1.29 4.85 20.02
CA LYS A 141 -1.31 4.06 21.26
C LYS A 141 -2.15 2.79 21.10
N GLU A 142 -3.25 2.89 20.35
CA GLU A 142 -4.14 1.77 20.05
C GLU A 142 -3.45 0.69 19.21
N THR A 143 -2.57 1.08 18.29
CA THR A 143 -1.75 0.15 17.50
C THR A 143 -0.67 -0.46 18.37
N MET A 144 -0.01 0.35 19.18
CA MET A 144 1.08 -0.05 20.07
C MET A 144 0.61 -0.67 21.38
N ARG A 145 -0.69 -0.96 21.54
CA ARG A 145 -1.28 -1.35 22.83
C ARG A 145 -0.63 -2.57 23.47
N PHE A 146 -0.13 -3.51 22.66
CA PHE A 146 0.57 -4.70 23.12
C PHE A 146 2.08 -4.50 23.24
N HIS A 147 2.62 -3.44 22.62
CA HIS A 147 4.04 -3.09 22.66
C HIS A 147 4.38 -2.16 23.83
N LEU A 148 3.40 -1.40 24.34
CA LEU A 148 3.56 -0.47 25.46
C LEU A 148 3.34 -1.12 26.84
N ARG A 149 2.72 -2.31 26.90
CA ARG A 149 2.40 -3.01 28.16
C ARG A 149 3.58 -3.78 28.77
N GLY A 150 4.74 -3.80 28.11
CA GLY A 150 5.96 -4.46 28.61
C GLY A 150 6.84 -3.60 29.53
N ASN A 151 6.45 -2.35 29.82
CA ASN A 151 7.24 -1.43 30.66
C ASN A 151 6.69 -1.23 32.08
N ASP A 152 5.56 -1.86 32.42
CA ASP A 152 4.93 -1.76 33.75
C ASP A 152 4.99 -3.09 34.54
N ALA A 153 5.93 -3.99 34.20
CA ALA A 153 6.14 -5.26 34.89
C ALA A 153 7.59 -5.38 35.40
#